data_AF-A0A5J4V807-F1
#
_entry.id   AF-A0A5J4V807-F1
#
_cell.length_a   1.000
_cell.length_b   1.000
_cell.length_c   1.000
_cell.angle_alpha   90.00
_cell.angle_beta   90.00
_cell.angle_gamma   90.00
#
_symmetry.space_group_name_H-M   'P 1'
#
loop_
_entity.id
_entity.type
_entity.pdbx_description
1 polymer ?
#
loop_
_entity_poly.entity_id
_entity_poly.type
_entity_poly.pdbx_seq_one_letter_code
_entity_poly.pdbx_strand_id
1 'polypeptide(L)'
;MEERVKKMREVGFEDAGKLVSIDGFVTHVSSIVPVLETVTLRCVGCNTTAEVPAVDGKVVEPRSCGRQGCQTNWTIIHNKSKFIGKQIIQLQEEPGEIPEGTTPVTVTIVATDELINKCTPGDRITVKGMCRLEPSRASGRGQSMSAVFSTFIEAIRMEAHRQWNGQGAGQAGNWGERILASEKSNIGGQSEV
;
A
#
# COMPACT_ATOMS: atom_id res chain seq x y z
N MET A 1 -29.28 -0.79 2.56
CA MET A 1 -28.68 0.31 3.34
C MET A 1 -27.81 1.07 2.37
N GLU A 2 -28.23 2.28 2.02
CA GLU A 2 -27.53 3.14 1.07
C GLU A 2 -26.30 3.70 1.80
N GLU A 3 -25.12 3.24 1.42
CA GLU A 3 -23.87 3.61 2.07
C GLU A 3 -23.51 5.01 1.58
N ARG A 4 -23.96 6.03 2.31
CA ARG A 4 -23.69 7.43 1.98
C ARG A 4 -22.20 7.72 2.12
N VAL A 5 -21.67 8.46 1.15
CA VAL A 5 -20.33 9.06 1.24
C VAL A 5 -20.30 10.00 2.44
N LYS A 6 -19.33 9.78 3.33
CA LYS A 6 -19.11 10.56 4.55
C LYS A 6 -18.15 11.71 4.23
N LYS A 7 -18.39 12.87 4.84
CA LYS A 7 -17.46 14.01 4.71
C LYS A 7 -16.12 13.67 5.35
N MET A 8 -15.04 14.10 4.73
CA MET A 8 -13.68 13.77 5.17
C MET A 8 -13.41 14.20 6.63
N ARG A 9 -13.93 15.36 7.04
CA ARG A 9 -13.78 15.90 8.41
C ARG A 9 -14.51 15.11 9.49
N GLU A 10 -15.52 14.34 9.12
CA GLU A 10 -16.28 13.51 10.06
C GLU A 10 -15.63 12.14 10.27
N VAL A 11 -14.61 11.78 9.48
CA VAL A 11 -13.85 10.54 9.68
C VAL A 11 -12.91 10.72 10.86
N GLY A 12 -13.16 9.96 11.92
CA GLY A 12 -12.40 10.04 13.17
C GLY A 12 -12.17 8.69 13.82
N PHE A 13 -11.73 8.72 15.08
CA PHE A 13 -11.49 7.51 15.88
C PHE A 13 -12.77 6.68 16.11
N GLU A 14 -13.94 7.32 16.08
CA GLU A 14 -15.24 6.64 16.24
C GLU A 14 -15.57 5.69 15.09
N ASP A 15 -14.90 5.86 13.94
CA ASP A 15 -15.07 5.01 12.77
C ASP A 15 -14.09 3.84 12.75
N ALA A 16 -13.18 3.73 13.73
CA ALA A 16 -12.21 2.65 13.78
C ALA A 16 -12.89 1.27 13.73
N GLY A 17 -12.44 0.42 12.80
CA GLY A 17 -13.00 -0.90 12.54
C GLY A 17 -14.29 -0.91 11.70
N LYS A 18 -14.77 0.25 11.24
CA LYS A 18 -15.96 0.36 10.38
C LYS A 18 -15.57 0.58 8.93
N LEU A 19 -16.48 0.18 8.04
CA LEU A 19 -16.42 0.48 6.61
C LEU A 19 -16.86 1.94 6.41
N VAL A 20 -16.01 2.73 5.76
CA VAL A 20 -16.28 4.13 5.43
C VAL A 20 -16.11 4.35 3.94
N SER A 21 -16.89 5.28 3.40
CA SER A 21 -16.73 5.77 2.03
C SER A 21 -16.50 7.28 2.08
N ILE A 22 -15.43 7.74 1.45
CA ILE A 22 -15.08 9.16 1.35
C ILE A 22 -14.74 9.52 -0.09
N ASP A 23 -14.96 10.77 -0.45
CA ASP A 23 -14.49 11.35 -1.70
C ASP A 23 -13.49 12.48 -1.47
N GLY A 24 -12.69 12.75 -2.50
CA GLY A 24 -11.70 13.82 -2.44
C GLY A 24 -10.74 13.81 -3.61
N PHE A 25 -9.74 14.69 -3.53
CA PHE A 25 -8.69 14.85 -4.53
C PHE A 25 -7.39 14.22 -4.05
N VAL A 26 -6.73 13.47 -4.93
CA VAL A 26 -5.43 12.88 -4.64
C VAL A 26 -4.37 13.97 -4.65
N THR A 27 -3.70 14.18 -3.52
CA THR A 27 -2.62 15.18 -3.41
C THR A 27 -1.24 14.58 -3.52
N HIS A 28 -1.07 13.34 -3.04
CA HIS A 28 0.21 12.66 -3.04
C HIS A 28 0.02 11.15 -3.18
N VAL A 29 0.91 10.52 -3.95
CA VAL A 29 1.00 9.07 -4.10
C VAL A 29 2.45 8.68 -3.86
N SER A 30 2.69 7.79 -2.89
CA SER A 30 4.04 7.32 -2.58
C SER A 30 4.56 6.33 -3.63
N SER A 31 5.87 6.08 -3.58
CA SER A 31 6.43 4.87 -4.19
C SER A 31 5.84 3.62 -3.54
N ILE A 32 5.88 2.52 -4.29
CA ILE A 32 5.41 1.22 -3.82
C ILE A 32 6.45 0.65 -2.84
N VAL A 33 5.99 0.28 -1.66
CA VAL A 33 6.81 -0.36 -0.63
C VAL A 33 6.42 -1.84 -0.55
N PRO A 34 7.38 -2.78 -0.69
CA PRO A 34 7.09 -4.20 -0.51
C PRO A 34 6.89 -4.51 0.99
N VAL A 35 5.79 -5.16 1.31
CA VAL A 35 5.47 -5.64 2.66
C VAL A 35 5.49 -7.16 2.67
N LEU A 36 6.15 -7.74 3.67
CA LEU A 36 6.26 -9.19 3.82
C LEU A 36 4.89 -9.76 4.19
N GLU A 37 4.37 -10.68 3.39
CA GLU A 37 3.11 -11.40 3.63
C GLU A 37 3.40 -12.77 4.24
N THR A 38 4.28 -13.54 3.61
CA THR A 38 4.70 -14.86 4.09
C THR A 38 6.21 -14.95 4.04
N VAL A 39 6.83 -15.28 5.18
CA VAL A 39 8.26 -15.53 5.25
C VAL A 39 8.58 -16.99 5.02
N THR A 40 9.61 -17.25 4.22
CA THR A 40 10.19 -18.59 4.12
C THR A 40 11.41 -18.67 5.02
N LEU A 41 11.33 -19.49 6.07
CA LEU A 41 12.41 -19.74 7.02
C LEU A 41 13.11 -21.05 6.66
N ARG A 42 14.43 -21.10 6.82
CA ARG A 42 15.23 -22.32 6.71
C ARG A 42 15.95 -22.60 8.02
N CYS A 43 15.82 -23.83 8.51
CA CYS A 43 16.55 -24.27 9.67
C CYS A 43 18.04 -24.44 9.34
N VAL A 44 18.91 -23.85 10.16
CA VAL A 44 20.37 -23.89 9.96
C VAL A 44 20.93 -25.30 10.16
N GLY A 45 20.35 -26.09 11.08
CA GLY A 45 20.85 -27.43 11.41
C GLY A 45 20.48 -28.50 10.38
N CYS A 46 19.22 -28.52 9.92
CA CYS A 46 18.71 -29.59 9.05
C CYS A 46 18.30 -29.15 7.64
N ASN A 47 18.40 -27.86 7.32
CA ASN A 47 17.97 -27.25 6.05
C ASN A 47 16.47 -27.39 5.70
N THR A 48 15.64 -27.89 6.63
CA THR A 48 14.18 -27.92 6.45
C THR A 48 13.64 -26.49 6.35
N THR A 49 12.72 -26.26 5.41
CA THR A 49 12.05 -24.98 5.22
C THR A 49 10.66 -24.98 5.87
N ALA A 50 10.25 -23.83 6.39
CA ALA A 50 8.92 -23.58 6.91
C ALA A 50 8.41 -22.23 6.39
N GLU A 51 7.15 -22.18 5.98
CA GLU A 51 6.48 -20.92 5.60
C GLU A 51 5.65 -20.42 6.79
N VAL A 52 5.81 -19.15 7.13
CA VAL A 52 5.11 -18.51 8.26
C VAL A 52 4.52 -17.18 7.79
N PRO A 53 3.22 -16.93 8.00
CA PRO A 53 2.61 -15.65 7.66
C PRO A 53 3.12 -14.55 8.61
N ALA A 54 3.33 -13.35 8.07
CA ALA A 54 3.53 -12.16 8.87
C ALA A 54 2.18 -11.62 9.34
N VAL A 55 2.05 -11.36 10.64
CA VAL A 55 0.82 -10.80 11.25
C VAL A 55 1.20 -9.48 11.89
N ASP A 56 0.51 -8.40 11.51
CA ASP A 56 0.76 -7.03 11.99
C ASP A 56 2.24 -6.61 11.86
N GLY A 57 2.88 -6.99 10.76
CA GLY A 57 4.29 -6.69 10.50
C GLY A 57 5.29 -7.47 11.35
N LYS A 58 4.82 -8.47 12.12
CA LYS A 58 5.66 -9.35 12.95
C LYS A 58 5.66 -10.77 12.39
N VAL A 59 6.82 -11.38 12.45
CA VAL A 59 7.02 -12.79 12.12
C VAL A 59 7.30 -13.54 13.42
N VAL A 60 6.54 -14.60 13.68
CA VAL A 60 6.76 -15.47 14.84
C VAL A 60 7.50 -16.71 14.38
N GLU A 61 8.76 -16.86 14.79
CA GLU A 61 9.55 -18.03 14.43
C GLU A 61 8.98 -19.31 15.08
N PRO A 62 8.88 -20.42 14.34
CA PRO A 62 8.38 -21.67 14.88
C PRO A 62 9.38 -22.27 15.88
N ARG A 63 8.88 -22.78 17.00
CA ARG A 63 9.73 -23.31 18.09
C ARG A 63 10.52 -24.56 17.72
N SER A 64 10.09 -25.31 16.70
CA SER A 64 10.72 -26.56 16.30
C SER A 64 10.68 -26.75 14.78
N CYS A 65 11.74 -27.29 14.18
CA CYS A 65 11.80 -27.61 12.74
C CYS A 65 11.22 -28.98 12.38
N GLY A 66 10.60 -29.68 13.34
CA GLY A 66 9.98 -31.00 13.15
C GLY A 66 10.96 -32.19 13.12
N ARG A 67 12.27 -31.96 13.03
CA ARG A 67 13.28 -33.02 13.11
C ARG A 67 13.70 -33.26 14.56
N GLN A 68 13.62 -34.52 15.02
CA GLN A 68 14.09 -34.92 16.35
C GLN A 68 15.60 -34.63 16.51
N GLY A 69 15.98 -34.01 17.63
CA GLY A 69 17.38 -33.71 17.97
C GLY A 69 18.00 -32.52 17.24
N CYS A 70 17.26 -31.77 16.43
CA CYS A 70 17.78 -30.59 15.74
C CYS A 70 17.66 -29.33 16.62
N GLN A 71 18.76 -28.59 16.80
CA GLN A 71 18.70 -27.25 17.39
C GLN A 71 18.05 -26.27 16.42
N THR A 72 17.07 -25.53 16.91
CA THR A 72 16.22 -24.67 16.07
C THR A 72 16.77 -23.26 16.00
N ASN A 73 17.66 -23.05 15.03
CA ASN A 73 18.01 -21.73 14.54
C ASN A 73 17.42 -21.56 13.15
N TRP A 74 16.68 -20.46 12.94
CA TRP A 74 16.05 -20.13 11.67
C TRP A 74 16.83 -19.02 10.96
N THR A 75 16.77 -19.05 9.63
CA THR A 75 17.28 -17.97 8.78
C THR A 75 16.26 -17.68 7.69
N ILE A 76 16.02 -16.40 7.43
CA ILE A 76 15.07 -15.95 6.42
C ILE A 76 15.68 -16.15 5.02
N ILE A 77 14.90 -16.78 4.13
CA ILE A 77 15.19 -16.83 2.68
C ILE A 77 14.31 -15.79 1.98
N HIS A 78 14.79 -14.55 1.89
CA HIS A 78 14.05 -13.44 1.29
C HIS A 78 13.54 -13.74 -0.13
N ASN A 79 14.36 -14.36 -0.98
CA ASN A 79 13.97 -14.69 -2.37
C ASN A 79 12.83 -15.71 -2.49
N LYS A 80 12.56 -16.48 -1.43
CA LYS A 80 11.44 -17.45 -1.39
C LYS A 80 10.26 -16.94 -0.56
N SER A 81 10.37 -15.77 0.04
CA SER A 81 9.28 -15.14 0.78
C SER A 81 8.29 -14.48 -0.20
N LYS A 82 7.04 -14.34 0.23
CA LYS A 82 6.00 -13.64 -0.52
C LYS A 82 5.86 -12.23 0.02
N PHE A 83 5.77 -11.28 -0.91
CA PHE A 83 5.60 -9.87 -0.61
C PHE A 83 4.37 -9.34 -1.34
N ILE A 84 3.64 -8.45 -0.67
CA ILE A 84 2.56 -7.66 -1.25
C ILE A 84 3.02 -6.21 -1.42
N GLY A 85 2.52 -5.55 -2.45
CA GLY A 85 2.76 -4.13 -2.62
C GLY A 85 1.89 -3.32 -1.67
N LYS A 86 2.46 -2.28 -1.07
CA LYS A 86 1.73 -1.26 -0.31
C LYS A 86 2.04 0.11 -0.89
N GLN A 87 1.01 0.90 -1.14
CA GLN A 87 1.14 2.28 -1.61
C GLN A 87 0.34 3.20 -0.68
N ILE A 88 0.94 4.34 -0.32
CA ILE A 88 0.32 5.34 0.54
C ILE A 88 -0.17 6.48 -0.34
N ILE A 89 -1.45 6.80 -0.24
CA ILE A 89 -2.12 7.86 -0.98
C ILE A 89 -2.65 8.88 0.03
N GLN A 90 -2.46 10.17 -0.23
CA GLN A 90 -3.06 11.25 0.55
C GLN A 90 -4.24 11.82 -0.23
N LEU A 91 -5.40 11.84 0.41
CA LEU A 91 -6.63 12.40 -0.14
C LEU A 91 -6.93 13.70 0.61
N GLN A 92 -7.33 14.75 -0.13
CA GLN A 92 -7.78 16.02 0.41
C GLN A 92 -9.27 16.20 0.13
N GLU A 93 -9.98 16.86 1.04
CA GLU A 93 -11.41 17.17 0.87
C GLU A 93 -11.69 18.04 -0.37
N GLU A 94 -12.93 17.98 -0.87
CA GLU A 94 -13.35 18.78 -2.01
C GLU A 94 -13.34 20.28 -1.67
N PRO A 95 -12.80 21.16 -2.54
CA PRO A 95 -12.73 22.60 -2.27
C PRO A 95 -14.07 23.26 -1.91
N GLY A 96 -15.18 22.73 -2.44
CA GLY A 96 -16.53 23.21 -2.12
C GLY A 96 -17.03 22.84 -0.73
N GLU A 97 -16.40 21.87 -0.06
CA GLU A 97 -16.76 21.45 1.30
C GLU A 97 -15.91 22.11 2.39
N ILE A 98 -14.86 22.85 2.02
CA ILE A 98 -13.94 23.49 2.97
C ILE A 98 -14.64 24.69 3.64
N PRO A 99 -14.76 24.72 4.97
CA PRO A 99 -15.28 25.87 5.69
C PRO A 99 -14.37 27.10 5.54
N GLU A 100 -14.97 28.27 5.39
CA GLU A 100 -14.24 29.54 5.28
C GLU A 100 -13.28 29.75 6.47
N GLY A 101 -12.04 30.12 6.18
CA GLY A 101 -11.02 30.40 7.20
C GLY A 101 -10.33 29.17 7.80
N THR A 102 -10.60 27.96 7.31
CA THR A 102 -9.90 26.73 7.75
C THR A 102 -8.98 26.17 6.67
N THR A 103 -7.93 25.46 7.09
CA THR A 103 -7.09 24.72 6.14
C THR A 103 -7.77 23.42 5.71
N PRO A 104 -7.51 22.95 4.48
CA PRO A 104 -8.03 21.68 4.02
C PRO A 104 -7.53 20.52 4.90
N VAL A 105 -8.41 19.57 5.21
CA VAL A 105 -8.04 18.33 5.91
C VAL A 105 -7.60 17.27 4.90
N THR A 106 -6.61 16.47 5.28
CA THR A 106 -6.14 15.33 4.51
C THR A 106 -6.36 14.02 5.27
N VAL A 107 -6.63 12.95 4.54
CA VAL A 107 -6.76 11.59 5.06
C VAL A 107 -5.77 10.67 4.34
N THR A 108 -5.12 9.82 5.13
CA THR A 108 -4.19 8.81 4.60
C THR A 108 -4.96 7.56 4.17
N ILE A 109 -4.74 7.15 2.94
CA ILE A 109 -5.27 5.92 2.35
C ILE A 109 -4.11 4.96 2.11
N VAL A 110 -4.31 3.69 2.45
CA VAL A 110 -3.39 2.60 2.15
C VAL A 110 -4.02 1.72 1.10
N ALA A 111 -3.36 1.61 -0.06
CA ALA A 111 -3.74 0.72 -1.15
C ALA A 111 -2.79 -0.48 -1.20
N THR A 112 -3.34 -1.67 -1.42
CA THR A 112 -2.58 -2.91 -1.61
C THR A 112 -3.00 -3.61 -2.90
N ASP A 113 -2.17 -4.54 -3.36
CA ASP A 113 -2.44 -5.43 -4.49
C ASP A 113 -2.93 -4.70 -5.76
N GLU A 114 -4.15 -5.00 -6.21
CA GLU A 114 -4.73 -4.47 -7.44
C GLU A 114 -5.07 -2.97 -7.38
N LEU A 115 -5.10 -2.38 -6.19
CA LEU A 115 -5.41 -0.96 -6.00
C LEU A 115 -4.19 -0.06 -6.20
N ILE A 116 -3.00 -0.64 -6.35
CA ILE A 116 -1.75 0.09 -6.57
C ILE A 116 -1.74 0.73 -7.97
N ASN A 117 -1.21 1.95 -8.06
CA ASN A 117 -1.09 2.74 -9.31
C ASN A 117 -2.42 2.99 -10.02
N LYS A 118 -3.55 2.96 -9.30
CA LYS A 118 -4.87 3.23 -9.88
C LYS A 118 -5.24 4.71 -9.95
N CYS A 119 -4.51 5.57 -9.24
CA CYS A 119 -4.74 7.01 -9.22
C CYS A 119 -3.42 7.79 -9.34
N THR A 120 -3.52 9.01 -9.84
CA THR A 120 -2.42 9.98 -9.97
C THR A 120 -2.77 11.25 -9.18
N PRO A 121 -1.78 12.01 -8.67
CA PRO A 121 -2.05 13.32 -8.09
C PRO A 121 -2.90 14.20 -9.02
N GLY A 122 -3.94 14.82 -8.47
CA GLY A 122 -4.94 15.62 -9.20
C GLY A 122 -6.24 14.88 -9.50
N ASP A 123 -6.26 13.54 -9.43
CA ASP A 123 -7.49 12.78 -9.67
C ASP A 123 -8.51 12.99 -8.53
N ARG A 124 -9.79 13.15 -8.90
CA ARG A 124 -10.90 13.00 -7.95
C ARG A 124 -11.25 11.52 -7.83
N ILE A 125 -11.21 10.98 -6.61
CA ILE A 125 -11.53 9.57 -6.37
C ILE A 125 -12.52 9.43 -5.22
N THR A 126 -13.37 8.41 -5.28
CA THR A 126 -14.10 7.88 -4.14
C THR A 126 -13.41 6.62 -3.65
N VAL A 127 -13.07 6.62 -2.36
CA VAL A 127 -12.44 5.49 -1.69
C VAL A 127 -13.45 4.87 -0.73
N LYS A 128 -13.55 3.55 -0.79
CA LYS A 128 -14.26 2.75 0.19
C LYS A 128 -13.28 1.82 0.87
N GLY A 129 -13.26 1.83 2.20
CA GLY A 129 -12.25 1.11 2.95
C GLY A 129 -12.54 1.00 4.44
N MET A 130 -11.73 0.20 5.12
CA MET A 130 -11.82 0.04 6.57
C MET A 130 -11.00 1.12 7.26
N CYS A 131 -11.61 1.84 8.17
CA CYS A 131 -10.91 2.81 9.01
C CYS A 131 -10.09 2.05 10.08
N ARG A 132 -8.80 2.34 10.16
CA ARG A 132 -7.83 1.67 11.02
C ARG A 132 -7.05 2.71 11.83
N LEU A 133 -6.52 2.25 12.96
CA LEU A 133 -5.62 3.03 13.82
C LEU A 133 -4.23 2.42 13.77
N GLU A 134 -3.21 3.23 13.52
CA GLU A 134 -1.81 2.85 13.65
C GLU A 134 -1.18 3.63 14.81
N PRO A 135 -0.41 2.99 15.70
CA PRO A 135 0.36 3.73 16.69
C PRO A 135 1.35 4.65 15.98
N SER A 136 1.34 5.93 16.35
CA SER A 136 2.34 6.86 15.86
C SER A 136 3.72 6.38 16.33
N ARG A 137 4.74 6.50 15.49
CA ARG A 137 6.09 6.10 15.91
C ARG A 137 6.55 7.01 17.05
N ALA A 138 6.68 6.44 18.26
CA ALA A 138 7.30 7.15 19.37
C ALA A 138 8.77 7.41 19.00
N SER A 139 9.15 8.69 18.92
CA SER A 139 10.55 9.11 18.69
C SER A 139 11.35 8.83 19.97
N GLY A 140 11.87 7.61 20.11
CA GLY A 140 12.65 7.22 21.28
C GLY A 140 13.37 5.89 21.09
N ARG A 141 14.62 5.80 21.57
CA ARG A 141 15.44 4.56 21.65
C ARG A 141 14.95 3.61 22.75
N GLY A 142 13.63 3.43 22.90
CA GLY A 142 13.02 2.61 23.94
C GLY A 142 11.85 1.78 23.40
N GLN A 143 11.62 0.61 24.00
CA GLN A 143 10.49 -0.29 23.71
C GLN A 143 9.14 0.22 24.25
N SER A 144 8.97 1.54 24.41
CA SER A 144 7.73 2.12 24.90
C SER A 144 6.73 2.22 23.76
N MET A 145 5.55 1.61 23.92
CA MET A 145 4.45 1.74 22.96
C MET A 145 3.95 3.18 22.92
N SER A 146 3.66 3.70 21.73
CA SER A 146 3.03 5.01 21.60
C SER A 146 1.60 4.96 22.11
N ALA A 147 1.25 5.94 22.96
CA ALA A 147 -0.13 6.16 23.39
C ALA A 147 -0.91 7.04 22.40
N VAL A 148 -0.27 7.49 21.31
CA VAL A 148 -0.88 8.32 20.28
C VAL A 148 -1.08 7.47 19.03
N PHE A 149 -2.27 7.53 18.45
CA PHE A 149 -2.65 6.78 17.26
C PHE A 149 -3.04 7.74 16.15
N SER A 150 -2.69 7.38 14.91
CA SER A 150 -3.14 8.06 13.70
C SER A 150 -4.14 7.18 12.97
N THR A 151 -5.21 7.79 12.47
CA THR A 151 -6.22 7.12 11.65
C THR A 151 -5.79 7.07 10.20
N PHE A 152 -6.01 5.93 9.54
CA PHE A 152 -5.87 5.78 8.10
C PHE A 152 -6.98 4.86 7.57
N ILE A 153 -7.23 4.91 6.26
CA ILE A 153 -8.21 4.04 5.61
C ILE A 153 -7.48 3.01 4.78
N GLU A 154 -7.71 1.74 5.09
CA GLU A 154 -7.28 0.59 4.28
C GLU A 154 -8.29 0.43 3.13
N ALA A 155 -7.87 0.77 1.91
CA ALA A 155 -8.75 0.78 0.76
C ALA A 155 -9.16 -0.65 0.36
N ILE A 156 -10.45 -0.84 0.17
CA ILE A 156 -11.04 -2.07 -0.40
C ILE A 156 -11.44 -1.82 -1.86
N ARG A 157 -11.88 -0.59 -2.16
CA ARG A 157 -12.27 -0.17 -3.50
C ARG A 157 -11.93 1.29 -3.72
N MET A 158 -11.47 1.62 -4.92
CA MET A 158 -11.26 3.00 -5.36
C MET A 158 -11.91 3.19 -6.71
N GLU A 159 -12.66 4.28 -6.86
CA GLU A 159 -13.32 4.67 -8.10
C GLU A 159 -12.86 6.07 -8.48
N ALA A 160 -12.20 6.19 -9.64
CA ALA A 160 -11.78 7.47 -10.15
C ALA A 160 -12.93 8.14 -10.89
N HIS A 161 -13.31 9.33 -10.43
CA HIS A 161 -14.25 10.22 -11.10
C HIS A 161 -13.48 11.01 -12.13
N ARG A 162 -13.29 10.42 -13.32
CA ARG A 162 -12.72 11.14 -14.46
C ARG A 162 -13.73 12.19 -14.93
N GLN A 163 -13.59 13.42 -14.45
CA GLN A 163 -14.24 14.58 -15.07
C GLN A 163 -13.21 15.35 -15.88
N TRP A 164 -13.15 15.04 -17.17
CA TRP A 164 -12.40 15.78 -18.18
C TRP A 164 -13.19 17.01 -18.60
N ASN A 165 -12.83 18.20 -18.11
CA ASN A 165 -13.14 19.44 -18.82
C ASN A 165 -11.98 19.70 -19.79
N GLY A 166 -12.25 19.47 -21.08
CA GLY A 166 -11.23 19.49 -22.11
C GLY A 166 -10.52 20.83 -22.26
N GLN A 167 -9.19 20.79 -22.13
CA GLN A 167 -8.19 21.43 -23.01
C GLN A 167 -6.81 21.14 -22.41
N GLY A 168 -6.07 20.24 -23.06
CA GLY A 168 -4.72 19.86 -22.62
C GLY A 168 -4.37 18.40 -22.89
N ALA A 169 -4.68 17.88 -24.08
CA ALA A 169 -4.05 16.64 -24.56
C ALA A 169 -2.57 16.93 -24.87
N GLY A 170 -1.76 17.05 -23.81
CA GLY A 170 -0.30 17.12 -23.85
C GLY A 170 0.27 15.86 -23.21
N GLN A 171 0.33 14.79 -24.00
CA GLN A 171 1.20 13.63 -23.81
C GLN A 171 1.38 13.13 -22.36
N ALA A 172 0.40 12.37 -21.86
CA ALA A 172 0.71 11.34 -20.87
C ALA A 172 1.56 10.28 -21.58
N GLY A 173 2.88 10.42 -21.46
CA GLY A 173 3.87 9.52 -22.00
C GLY A 173 3.54 8.08 -21.62
N ASN A 174 3.49 7.24 -22.63
CA ASN A 174 3.40 5.80 -22.51
C ASN A 174 4.74 5.26 -21.99
N TRP A 175 4.93 5.30 -20.67
CA TRP A 175 6.13 4.79 -20.01
C TRP A 175 6.13 3.26 -19.89
N GLY A 176 5.00 2.60 -20.11
CA GLY A 176 4.86 1.13 -20.01
C GLY A 176 5.25 0.36 -21.29
N GLU A 177 5.08 0.93 -22.48
CA GLU A 177 5.33 0.21 -23.74
C GLU A 177 6.69 0.53 -24.40
N ARG A 178 7.50 1.43 -23.83
CA ARG A 178 8.82 1.77 -24.39
C ARG A 178 9.97 0.84 -24.00
N ILE A 179 9.78 -0.10 -23.07
CA ILE A 179 10.85 -1.05 -22.69
C ILE A 179 10.84 -2.32 -23.56
N LEU A 180 9.71 -2.69 -24.17
CA LEU A 180 9.64 -3.89 -25.03
C LEU A 180 10.03 -3.63 -26.50
N ALA A 181 10.24 -2.37 -26.88
CA ALA A 181 10.58 -1.98 -28.26
C ALA A 181 12.10 -1.78 -28.50
N SER A 182 12.93 -1.74 -27.45
CA SER A 182 14.40 -1.64 -27.60
C SER A 182 15.14 -2.98 -27.66
N GLU A 183 14.46 -4.10 -27.42
CA GLU A 183 15.08 -5.44 -27.44
C GLU A 183 14.80 -6.26 -28.71
N LYS A 184 14.07 -5.70 -29.68
CA LYS A 184 13.80 -6.38 -30.98
C LYS A 184 14.59 -5.82 -32.17
N SER A 185 15.40 -4.78 -31.97
CA SER A 185 16.20 -4.15 -33.02
C SER A 185 17.66 -4.59 -33.07
N ASN A 186 18.09 -5.59 -32.27
CA ASN A 186 19.51 -5.99 -32.20
C ASN A 186 19.79 -7.49 -32.45
N ILE A 187 18.92 -8.21 -33.16
CA ILE A 187 19.14 -9.64 -33.51
C ILE A 187 19.20 -9.90 -35.04
N GLY A 188 19.10 -8.86 -35.88
CA GLY A 188 19.22 -9.02 -37.34
C GLY A 188 20.55 -8.50 -37.89
N GLY A 189 21.60 -9.32 -37.90
CA GLY A 189 22.86 -8.91 -38.53
C GLY A 189 24.04 -9.89 -38.49
N GLN A 190 23.86 -11.14 -38.95
CA GLN A 190 24.98 -11.98 -39.40
C GLN A 190 24.58 -12.88 -40.59
N SER A 191 25.08 -12.51 -41.77
CA SER A 191 25.35 -13.27 -43.02
C SER A 191 25.32 -12.23 -44.15
N GLU A 192 26.31 -11.98 -45.01
CA GLU A 192 27.27 -12.77 -45.81
C GLU A 192 28.50 -11.84 -46.03
N VAL A 193 29.76 -12.30 -46.04
CA VAL A 193 30.48 -13.08 -47.07
C VAL A 193 31.66 -13.81 -46.43
#